data_AF-G2QC60-F1
#
_entry.id   AF-G2QC60-F1
#
_cell.length_a   1.000
_cell.length_b   1.000
_cell.length_c   1.000
_cell.angle_alpha   90.00
_cell.angle_beta   90.00
_cell.angle_gamma   90.00
#
_symmetry.space_group_name_H-M   'P 1'
#
loop_
_entity.id
_entity.type
_entity.pdbx_description
1 polymer ?
#
loop_
_entity_poly.entity_id
_entity_poly.type
_entity_poly.pdbx_seq_one_letter_code
_entity_poly.pdbx_strand_id
1 'polypeptide(L)'
;MAPRRSAAAEAEEQEPEEGMVKLQFNEPLTWRPGKGIPLDTLLKRLDQLTRELAEMDQETTDTSSLTKVAKEVASHQLLNHKDKGVRAYTACCVVDILRLCAPDAPFTPSQLKVQTPPPIAAIAN
;
A
#
# COMPACT_ATOMS: atom_id res chain seq x y z
N MET A 1 13.94 37.37 -38.97
CA MET A 1 12.90 37.76 -37.99
C MET A 1 11.72 36.81 -38.20
N ALA A 2 11.30 36.09 -37.15
CA ALA A 2 10.43 34.91 -37.20
C ALA A 2 8.98 35.18 -37.66
N PRO A 3 8.15 34.13 -37.86
CA PRO A 3 7.43 33.61 -36.70
C PRO A 3 7.28 32.07 -36.62
N ARG A 4 7.60 31.54 -35.42
CA ARG A 4 6.79 30.66 -34.56
C ARG A 4 5.91 29.60 -35.25
N ARG A 5 6.36 28.35 -35.26
CA ARG A 5 5.45 27.19 -35.26
C ARG A 5 5.45 26.55 -33.87
N SER A 6 4.30 26.67 -33.25
CA SER A 6 3.94 26.15 -31.94
C SER A 6 4.03 24.62 -31.91
N ALA A 7 4.74 24.08 -30.93
CA ALA A 7 4.49 22.76 -30.38
C ALA A 7 4.13 22.99 -28.91
N ALA A 8 2.85 23.33 -28.68
CA ALA A 8 2.28 23.25 -27.35
C ALA A 8 2.15 21.75 -27.07
N ALA A 9 3.00 21.26 -26.16
CA ALA A 9 2.87 19.95 -25.58
C ALA A 9 1.48 19.90 -24.92
N GLU A 10 0.71 18.91 -25.35
CA GLU A 10 -0.62 18.60 -24.88
C GLU A 10 -0.53 18.36 -23.37
N ALA A 11 -1.08 19.30 -22.62
CA ALA A 11 -1.36 19.11 -21.21
C ALA A 11 -2.55 18.16 -21.13
N GLU A 12 -2.31 16.97 -20.62
CA GLU A 12 -3.35 15.99 -20.31
C GLU A 12 -4.28 16.61 -19.25
N GLU A 13 -5.48 16.99 -19.68
CA GLU A 13 -6.56 17.48 -18.85
C GLU A 13 -7.11 16.31 -18.03
N GLN A 14 -6.73 16.22 -16.75
CA GLN A 14 -7.36 15.33 -15.78
C GLN A 14 -8.61 16.02 -15.24
N GLU A 15 -9.77 15.51 -15.63
CA GLU A 15 -11.08 15.88 -15.07
C GLU A 15 -11.04 15.77 -13.53
N PRO A 16 -11.55 16.75 -12.77
CA PRO A 16 -11.66 16.63 -11.32
C PRO A 16 -12.77 15.63 -11.00
N GLU A 17 -12.41 14.43 -10.55
CA GLU A 17 -13.31 13.44 -9.95
C GLU A 17 -13.85 13.99 -8.62
N GLU A 18 -14.88 14.84 -8.70
CA GLU A 18 -15.61 15.43 -7.58
C GLU A 18 -16.41 14.34 -6.84
N GLY A 19 -15.80 13.68 -5.85
CA GLY A 19 -16.50 12.75 -4.96
C GLY A 19 -15.64 11.68 -4.27
N MET A 20 -14.40 11.45 -4.73
CA MET A 20 -13.56 10.41 -4.15
C MET A 20 -12.76 10.87 -2.92
N VAL A 21 -12.88 10.11 -1.85
CA VAL A 21 -12.12 10.20 -0.60
C VAL A 21 -10.71 9.68 -0.83
N LYS A 22 -9.72 10.51 -0.49
CA LYS A 22 -8.30 10.15 -0.55
C LYS A 22 -7.83 9.66 0.81
N LEU A 23 -6.88 8.72 0.80
CA LEU A 23 -6.15 8.34 2.00
C LEU A 23 -5.38 9.55 2.57
N GLN A 24 -5.65 9.87 3.83
CA GLN A 24 -5.01 10.91 4.63
C GLN A 24 -3.72 10.43 5.29
N PHE A 25 -3.61 9.13 5.58
CA PHE A 25 -2.38 8.55 6.11
C PHE A 25 -1.17 8.82 5.19
N ASN A 26 -0.13 9.46 5.74
CA ASN A 26 1.09 9.81 4.99
C ASN A 26 2.38 9.59 5.80
N GLU A 27 2.36 8.67 6.77
CA GLU A 27 3.58 8.32 7.52
C GLU A 27 4.34 7.16 6.86
N PRO A 28 5.69 7.16 6.89
CA PRO A 28 6.46 6.09 6.27
C PRO A 28 6.34 4.80 7.08
N LEU A 29 6.05 3.69 6.40
CA LEU A 29 6.03 2.34 6.99
C LEU A 29 7.32 1.56 6.73
N THR A 30 8.07 1.95 5.70
CA THR A 30 9.34 1.32 5.34
C THR A 30 10.54 2.12 5.85
N TRP A 31 11.67 1.44 6.06
CA TRP A 31 12.91 2.07 6.54
C TRP A 31 14.12 1.66 5.72
N ARG A 32 15.13 2.54 5.70
CA ARG A 32 16.46 2.23 5.15
C ARG A 32 17.30 1.52 6.21
N PRO A 33 18.26 0.67 5.80
CA PRO A 33 19.27 0.14 6.72
C PRO A 33 19.94 1.27 7.50
N GLY A 34 19.98 1.16 8.83
CA GLY A 34 20.56 2.18 9.72
C GLY A 34 19.60 3.27 10.23
N LYS A 35 18.36 3.37 9.70
CA LYS A 35 17.34 4.30 10.20
C LYS A 35 15.99 3.62 10.37
N GLY A 36 15.97 2.63 11.28
CA GLY A 36 14.78 1.85 11.60
C GLY A 36 13.72 2.66 12.33
N ILE A 37 12.46 2.25 12.17
CA ILE A 37 11.33 2.79 12.92
C ILE A 37 11.21 1.97 14.23
N PRO A 38 11.07 2.61 15.41
CA PRO A 38 10.81 1.89 16.65
C PRO A 38 9.52 1.06 16.57
N LEU A 39 9.50 -0.11 17.22
CA LEU A 39 8.37 -1.05 17.15
C LEU A 39 7.04 -0.39 17.56
N ASP A 40 7.01 0.30 18.69
CA ASP A 40 5.79 0.95 19.20
C ASP A 40 5.27 2.03 18.25
N THR A 41 6.18 2.77 17.61
CA THR A 41 5.83 3.78 16.60
C THR A 41 5.26 3.12 15.35
N LEU A 42 5.88 2.02 14.89
CA LEU A 42 5.42 1.30 13.71
C LEU A 42 4.03 0.69 13.95
N LEU A 43 3.80 0.08 15.11
CA LEU A 43 2.49 -0.47 15.47
C LEU A 43 1.40 0.59 15.53
N LYS A 44 1.68 1.79 16.09
CA LYS A 44 0.71 2.90 16.11
C LYS A 44 0.35 3.38 14.70
N ARG A 45 1.35 3.49 13.82
CA ARG A 45 1.15 3.87 12.41
C ARG A 45 0.29 2.85 11.67
N LEU A 46 0.59 1.57 11.87
CA LEU A 46 -0.17 0.49 11.27
C LEU A 46 -1.60 0.45 11.78
N ASP A 47 -1.83 0.60 13.09
CA ASP A 47 -3.18 0.67 13.68
C ASP A 47 -3.99 1.84 13.12
N GLN A 48 -3.38 3.02 12.99
CA GLN A 48 -4.01 4.18 12.37
C GLN A 48 -4.39 3.90 10.91
N LEU A 49 -3.46 3.36 10.13
CA LEU A 49 -3.71 3.02 8.73
C LEU A 49 -4.83 1.99 8.58
N THR A 50 -4.84 0.92 9.40
CA THR A 50 -5.88 -0.11 9.30
C THR A 50 -7.26 0.45 9.64
N ARG A 51 -7.37 1.33 10.65
CA ARG A 51 -8.64 2.00 10.99
C ARG A 51 -9.15 2.85 9.84
N GLU A 52 -8.26 3.66 9.26
CA GLU A 52 -8.62 4.52 8.14
C GLU A 52 -9.07 3.70 6.92
N LEU A 53 -8.31 2.67 6.53
CA LEU A 53 -8.67 1.78 5.42
C LEU A 53 -9.99 1.03 5.65
N ALA A 54 -10.29 0.66 6.91
CA ALA A 54 -11.53 -0.03 7.25
C ALA A 54 -12.78 0.87 7.17
N GLU A 55 -12.62 2.18 7.38
CA GLU A 55 -13.69 3.18 7.27
C GLU A 55 -13.95 3.61 5.82
N MET A 56 -13.00 3.36 4.91
CA MET A 56 -13.13 3.69 3.49
C MET A 56 -14.07 2.72 2.75
N ASP A 57 -14.80 3.28 1.79
CA ASP A 57 -15.69 2.54 0.90
C ASP A 57 -15.13 2.47 -0.53
N GLN A 58 -15.31 1.32 -1.17
CA GLN A 58 -14.79 1.05 -2.51
C GLN A 58 -15.37 1.99 -3.57
N GLU A 59 -16.65 2.38 -3.48
CA GLU A 59 -17.29 3.24 -4.49
C GLU A 59 -16.84 4.70 -4.39
N THR A 60 -16.38 5.12 -3.21
CA THR A 60 -16.03 6.51 -2.92
C THR A 60 -14.54 6.71 -2.70
N THR A 61 -13.67 5.74 -2.96
CA THR A 61 -12.23 5.83 -2.65
C THR A 61 -11.37 6.07 -3.89
N ASP A 62 -10.46 7.03 -3.80
CA ASP A 62 -9.42 7.24 -4.81
C ASP A 62 -8.33 6.16 -4.70
N THR A 63 -8.37 5.17 -5.59
CA THR A 63 -7.42 4.05 -5.65
C THR A 63 -5.98 4.50 -5.94
N SER A 64 -5.78 5.65 -6.57
CA SER A 64 -4.44 6.18 -6.85
C SER A 64 -3.71 6.55 -5.54
N SER A 65 -4.45 7.05 -4.55
CA SER A 65 -3.94 7.39 -3.22
C SER A 65 -3.46 6.16 -2.43
N LEU A 66 -4.06 4.99 -2.69
CA LEU A 66 -3.72 3.71 -2.03
C LEU A 66 -2.44 3.07 -2.60
N THR A 67 -2.08 3.37 -3.85
CA THR A 67 -1.00 2.68 -4.58
C THR A 67 0.36 2.77 -3.86
N LYS A 68 0.66 3.92 -3.25
CA LYS A 68 1.90 4.11 -2.49
C LYS A 68 1.93 3.18 -1.27
N VAL A 69 0.88 3.21 -0.47
CA VAL A 69 0.78 2.41 0.75
C VAL A 69 0.72 0.91 0.42
N ALA A 70 0.02 0.51 -0.64
CA ALA A 70 0.00 -0.85 -1.15
C ALA A 70 1.44 -1.39 -1.39
N LYS A 71 2.28 -0.61 -2.07
CA LYS A 71 3.69 -0.98 -2.30
C LYS A 71 4.49 -1.08 -1.01
N GLU A 72 4.23 -0.21 -0.04
CA GLU A 72 4.90 -0.23 1.26
C GLU A 72 4.51 -1.47 2.09
N VAL A 73 3.21 -1.76 2.23
CA VAL A 73 2.72 -2.92 3.01
C VAL A 73 3.08 -4.26 2.36
N ALA A 74 3.22 -4.32 1.03
CA ALA A 74 3.71 -5.49 0.31
C ALA A 74 5.23 -5.67 0.35
N SER A 75 5.96 -4.81 1.08
CA SER A 75 7.41 -4.95 1.21
C SER A 75 7.79 -6.16 2.08
N HIS A 76 8.87 -6.84 1.69
CA HIS A 76 9.40 -8.00 2.43
C HIS A 76 9.74 -7.65 3.89
N GLN A 77 10.11 -6.40 4.18
CA GLN A 77 10.46 -5.95 5.53
C GLN A 77 9.26 -5.99 6.49
N LEU A 78 8.05 -5.70 6.02
CA LEU A 78 6.83 -5.73 6.83
C LEU A 78 6.23 -7.14 6.87
N LEU A 79 6.15 -7.81 5.72
CA LEU A 79 5.61 -9.18 5.62
C LEU A 79 6.42 -10.20 6.42
N ASN A 80 7.76 -10.05 6.45
CA ASN A 80 8.67 -10.94 7.18
C ASN A 80 9.20 -10.29 8.47
N HIS A 81 8.52 -9.26 8.99
CA HIS A 81 8.94 -8.59 10.21
C HIS A 81 8.96 -9.58 11.39
N LYS A 82 9.94 -9.46 12.31
CA LYS A 82 10.08 -10.39 13.44
C LYS A 82 8.88 -10.41 14.38
N ASP A 83 8.26 -9.25 14.58
CA ASP A 83 7.14 -9.06 15.48
C ASP A 83 5.82 -9.57 14.88
N LYS A 84 5.03 -10.31 15.67
CA LYS A 84 3.76 -10.90 15.22
C LYS A 84 2.68 -9.85 15.01
N GLY A 85 2.62 -8.81 15.84
CA GLY A 85 1.65 -7.73 15.73
C GLY A 85 1.84 -6.95 14.44
N VAL A 86 3.09 -6.60 14.12
CA VAL A 86 3.42 -5.92 12.85
C VAL A 86 2.94 -6.74 11.65
N ARG A 87 3.19 -8.06 11.63
CA ARG A 87 2.73 -8.94 10.53
C ARG A 87 1.21 -9.00 10.45
N ALA A 88 0.52 -9.09 11.59
CA ALA A 88 -0.94 -9.15 11.64
C ALA A 88 -1.58 -7.87 11.09
N TYR A 89 -1.17 -6.70 11.58
CA TYR A 89 -1.65 -5.42 11.05
C TYR A 89 -1.32 -5.23 9.57
N THR A 90 -0.10 -5.60 9.15
CA THR A 90 0.28 -5.56 7.73
C THR A 90 -0.66 -6.40 6.87
N ALA A 91 -1.00 -7.62 7.32
CA ALA A 91 -1.93 -8.48 6.62
C ALA A 91 -3.35 -7.88 6.54
N CYS A 92 -3.83 -7.25 7.61
CA CYS A 92 -5.10 -6.53 7.60
C CYS A 92 -5.10 -5.41 6.54
N CYS A 93 -4.07 -4.55 6.54
CA CYS A 93 -3.97 -3.48 5.54
C CYS A 93 -3.95 -4.01 4.10
N VAL A 94 -3.28 -5.14 3.84
CA VAL A 94 -3.27 -5.76 2.51
C VAL A 94 -4.68 -6.22 2.10
N VAL A 95 -5.43 -6.84 3.02
CA VAL A 95 -6.80 -7.28 2.76
C VAL A 95 -7.73 -6.09 2.49
N ASP A 96 -7.61 -5.02 3.27
CA ASP A 96 -8.45 -3.83 3.10
C ASP A 96 -8.17 -3.13 1.77
N ILE A 97 -6.89 -3.01 1.37
CA ILE A 97 -6.52 -2.47 0.06
C ILE A 97 -7.03 -3.36 -1.09
N LEU A 98 -6.96 -4.69 -0.94
CA LEU A 98 -7.53 -5.62 -1.92
C LEU A 98 -9.05 -5.44 -2.05
N ARG A 99 -9.75 -5.19 -0.94
CA ARG A 99 -11.19 -4.90 -0.92
C ARG A 99 -11.48 -3.58 -1.66
N LEU A 100 -10.76 -2.52 -1.34
CA LEU A 100 -10.96 -1.17 -1.88
C LEU A 100 -10.60 -1.04 -3.36
N CYS A 101 -9.74 -1.92 -3.88
CA CYS A 101 -9.31 -1.86 -5.27
C CYS A 101 -9.87 -2.97 -6.16
N ALA A 102 -10.81 -3.81 -5.69
CA ALA A 102 -11.49 -4.73 -6.59
C ALA A 102 -12.29 -3.95 -7.65
N PRO A 103 -12.45 -4.42 -8.91
CA PRO A 103 -11.91 -5.65 -9.51
C PRO A 103 -10.45 -5.55 -10.01
N ASP A 104 -9.84 -4.36 -10.04
CA ASP A 104 -8.49 -4.09 -10.57
C ASP A 104 -7.46 -3.94 -9.45
N ALA A 105 -6.94 -5.07 -8.95
CA ALA A 105 -6.02 -5.10 -7.82
C ALA A 105 -4.68 -4.37 -8.10
N PRO A 106 -4.18 -3.52 -7.17
CA PRO A 106 -2.97 -2.71 -7.35
C PRO A 106 -1.69 -3.51 -7.09
N PHE A 107 -1.81 -4.80 -6.78
CA PHE A 107 -0.70 -5.71 -6.49
C PHE A 107 -0.33 -6.52 -7.72
N THR A 108 0.96 -6.58 -8.00
CA THR A 108 1.48 -7.43 -9.07
C THR A 108 1.31 -8.93 -8.72
N PRO A 109 1.19 -9.84 -9.70
CA PRO A 109 1.07 -11.28 -9.44
C PRO A 109 2.20 -11.85 -8.58
N SER A 110 3.40 -11.26 -8.70
CA SER A 110 4.57 -11.62 -7.89
C SER A 110 4.42 -11.26 -6.41
N GLN A 111 3.66 -10.22 -6.07
CA GLN A 111 3.34 -9.82 -4.70
C GLN A 111 2.22 -10.68 -4.08
N LEU A 112 1.34 -11.24 -4.91
CA LEU A 112 0.23 -12.10 -4.48
C LEU A 112 0.63 -13.58 -4.30
N LYS A 113 1.90 -13.93 -4.55
CA LYS A 113 2.40 -15.28 -4.29
C LYS A 113 2.41 -15.52 -2.78
N VAL A 114 1.39 -16.25 -2.31
CA VAL A 114 1.33 -16.78 -0.96
C VAL A 114 2.58 -17.65 -0.77
N GLN A 115 3.47 -17.24 0.13
CA GLN A 115 4.60 -18.06 0.52
C GLN A 115 4.02 -19.29 1.22
N THR A 116 3.98 -20.41 0.51
CA THR A 116 3.56 -21.69 1.07
C THR A 116 4.47 -21.98 2.27
N PRO A 117 3.92 -22.17 3.48
CA PRO A 117 4.75 -22.60 4.59
C PRO A 117 5.41 -23.93 4.21
N PRO A 118 6.67 -24.17 4.60
CA PRO A 118 7.30 -25.45 4.34
C PRO A 118 6.43 -26.57 4.92
N PRO A 119 6.30 -27.72 4.22
CA PRO A 119 5.51 -28.83 4.72
C PRO A 119 6.00 -29.23 6.12
N ILE A 120 5.05 -29.55 7.00
CA ILE A 120 5.25 -29.89 8.43
C ILE A 120 6.21 -31.10 8.62
N ALA A 121 6.60 -31.77 7.55
CA ALA A 121 7.51 -32.91 7.54
C ALA A 121 8.98 -32.63 7.94
N ALA A 122 9.38 -31.38 8.20
CA ALA A 122 10.77 -31.03 8.51
C ALA A 122 11.12 -30.92 10.02
N ILE A 123 10.21 -31.28 10.94
CA ILE A 123 10.42 -31.17 12.41
C ILE A 123 10.72 -32.54 13.06
N ALA A 124 11.17 -33.53 12.29
CA ALA A 124 11.58 -34.83 12.81
C ALA A 124 12.97 -35.20 12.27
N ASN A 125 14.01 -34.65 12.89
CA ASN A 125 15.30 -35.32 13.05
C ASN A 125 16.13 -34.62 14.13
#